data_AF-A0A8C4GNU4-F1
#
_entry.id   AF-A0A8C4GNU4-F1
#
_cell.length_a   1.000
_cell.length_b   1.000
_cell.length_c   1.000
_cell.angle_alpha   90.00
_cell.angle_beta   90.00
_cell.angle_gamma   90.00
#
_symmetry.space_group_name_H-M   'P 1'
#
loop_
_entity.id
_entity.type
_entity.pdbx_description
1 polymer ?
#
loop_
_entity_poly.entity_id
_entity_poly.type
_entity_poly.pdbx_seq_one_letter_code
_entity_poly.pdbx_strand_id
1 'polypeptide(L)'
;MSSEEGLSSTITDWLFINSWWLLLPFIMLLVVAAFIVAFVLLLYMISPLISPKPLKLNGAHVVVTGGSSGIGKCIAVECYRQGAFITLVARDEVVLCISVDVSSDYSQVESVIKQAQEKLGPVDMLVNCAGTAFSGKFEEVEVDRFKIVTMGLFRTIALFYLGSFDSIVRRCMIQREQSKAADKRE
;
A
#
# COMPACT_ATOMS: atom_id res chain seq x y z
N MET A 1 58.86 -34.14 -29.47
CA MET A 1 57.47 -33.94 -29.95
C MET A 1 56.43 -34.41 -28.92
N SER A 2 56.65 -35.50 -28.18
CA SER A 2 55.71 -35.99 -27.14
C SER A 2 55.65 -35.18 -25.83
N SER A 3 56.67 -34.38 -25.51
CA SER A 3 56.75 -33.62 -24.25
C SER A 3 56.01 -32.28 -24.28
N GLU A 4 55.88 -31.64 -25.45
CA GLU A 4 55.17 -30.36 -25.60
C GLU A 4 53.64 -30.56 -25.64
N GLU A 5 53.17 -31.64 -26.26
CA GLU A 5 51.74 -31.98 -26.29
C GLU A 5 51.20 -32.30 -24.88
N GLY A 6 51.99 -32.97 -24.03
CA GLY A 6 51.60 -33.27 -22.65
C GLY A 6 51.59 -32.05 -21.72
N LEU A 7 52.43 -31.04 -21.97
CA LEU A 7 52.42 -29.79 -21.19
C LEU A 7 51.22 -28.92 -21.59
N SER A 8 50.91 -28.85 -22.90
CA SER A 8 49.75 -28.11 -23.40
C SER A 8 48.44 -28.69 -22.88
N SER A 9 48.28 -30.03 -22.87
CA SER A 9 47.07 -30.67 -22.33
C SER A 9 46.90 -30.41 -20.83
N THR A 10 48.00 -30.49 -20.07
CA THR A 10 47.99 -30.21 -18.63
C THR A 10 47.60 -28.75 -18.33
N ILE A 11 48.07 -27.79 -19.12
CA ILE A 11 47.72 -26.36 -18.98
C ILE A 11 46.26 -26.12 -19.35
N THR A 12 45.76 -26.72 -20.43
CA THR A 12 44.34 -26.60 -20.81
C THR A 12 43.43 -27.21 -19.75
N ASP A 13 43.81 -28.35 -19.17
CA ASP A 13 43.07 -28.99 -18.08
C ASP A 13 43.07 -28.11 -16.81
N TRP A 14 44.21 -27.50 -16.49
CA TRP A 14 44.36 -26.62 -15.33
C TRP A 14 43.56 -25.30 -15.47
N LEU A 15 43.55 -24.72 -16.68
CA LEU A 15 42.75 -23.54 -17.02
C LEU A 15 41.25 -23.87 -17.03
N PHE A 16 40.86 -25.04 -17.51
CA PHE A 16 39.48 -25.51 -17.53
C PHE A 16 38.95 -25.72 -16.10
N ILE A 17 39.74 -26.33 -15.21
CA ILE A 17 39.39 -26.55 -13.80
C ILE A 17 39.29 -25.22 -13.03
N ASN A 18 40.15 -24.23 -13.32
CA ASN A 18 40.16 -22.94 -12.61
C ASN A 18 39.26 -21.85 -13.22
N SER A 19 38.67 -22.06 -14.41
CA SER A 19 37.73 -21.11 -15.01
C SER A 19 36.33 -21.14 -14.36
N TRP A 20 36.01 -22.18 -13.58
CA TRP A 20 34.67 -22.38 -13.01
C TRP A 20 34.23 -21.26 -12.05
N TRP A 21 35.19 -20.58 -11.41
CA TRP A 21 34.92 -19.44 -10.52
C TRP A 21 34.33 -18.23 -11.26
N LEU A 22 34.57 -18.10 -12.57
CA LEU A 22 33.96 -17.05 -13.41
C LEU A 22 32.46 -17.28 -13.65
N LEU A 23 31.99 -18.52 -13.50
CA LEU A 23 30.57 -18.88 -13.64
C LEU A 23 29.78 -18.76 -12.32
N LEU A 24 30.46 -18.73 -11.16
CA LEU A 24 29.83 -18.56 -9.85
C LEU A 24 28.91 -17.34 -9.72
N PRO A 25 29.26 -16.12 -10.18
CA PRO A 25 28.35 -14.98 -10.08
C PRO A 25 27.07 -15.16 -10.92
N PHE A 26 27.18 -15.83 -12.08
CA PHE A 26 26.02 -16.15 -12.91
C PHE A 26 25.13 -17.22 -12.27
N ILE A 27 25.73 -18.24 -11.65
CA ILE A 27 25.00 -19.26 -10.88
C ILE A 27 24.32 -18.63 -9.67
N MET A 28 24.99 -17.76 -8.93
CA MET A 28 24.39 -17.03 -7.81
C MET A 28 23.23 -16.13 -8.27
N LEU A 29 23.39 -15.44 -9.40
CA LEU A 29 22.32 -14.62 -9.97
C LEU A 29 21.09 -15.46 -10.35
N LEU A 30 21.30 -16.63 -10.97
CA LEU A 30 20.22 -17.56 -11.32
C LEU A 30 19.50 -18.10 -10.09
N VAL A 31 20.26 -18.44 -9.04
CA VAL A 31 19.69 -18.90 -7.76
C VAL A 31 18.86 -17.81 -7.12
N VAL A 32 19.35 -16.56 -7.06
CA VAL A 32 18.61 -15.41 -6.52
C VAL A 32 17.34 -15.14 -7.35
N ALA A 33 17.45 -15.16 -8.67
CA ALA A 33 16.29 -14.99 -9.55
C ALA A 33 15.25 -16.10 -9.34
N ALA A 34 15.68 -17.35 -9.20
CA ALA A 34 14.79 -18.47 -8.90
C ALA A 34 14.08 -18.31 -7.55
N PHE A 35 14.78 -17.84 -6.52
CA PHE A 35 14.16 -17.53 -5.22
C PHE A 35 13.15 -16.38 -5.31
N ILE A 36 13.44 -15.32 -6.06
CA ILE A 36 12.50 -14.21 -6.28
C ILE A 36 11.26 -14.71 -7.01
N VAL A 37 11.43 -15.50 -8.08
CA VAL A 37 10.29 -16.07 -8.83
C VAL A 37 9.48 -17.01 -7.94
N ALA A 38 10.13 -17.90 -7.19
CA ALA A 38 9.44 -18.79 -6.25
C ALA A 38 8.69 -18.01 -5.16
N PHE A 39 9.27 -16.93 -4.64
CA PHE A 39 8.64 -16.05 -3.66
C PHE A 39 7.43 -15.32 -4.25
N VAL A 40 7.54 -14.79 -5.48
CA VAL A 40 6.41 -14.15 -6.18
C VAL A 40 5.30 -15.14 -6.48
N LEU A 41 5.63 -16.36 -6.92
CA LEU A 41 4.66 -17.43 -7.15
C LEU A 41 4.00 -17.88 -5.85
N LEU A 42 4.75 -17.95 -4.76
CA LEU A 42 4.23 -18.23 -3.43
C LEU A 42 3.24 -17.14 -2.99
N LEU A 43 3.61 -15.86 -3.14
CA LEU A 43 2.71 -14.74 -2.85
C LEU A 43 1.44 -14.79 -3.72
N TYR A 44 1.57 -15.12 -5.01
CA TYR A 44 0.43 -15.29 -5.90
C TYR A 44 -0.48 -16.46 -5.49
N MET A 45 0.10 -17.59 -5.08
CA MET A 45 -0.64 -18.76 -4.58
C MET A 45 -1.33 -18.50 -3.24
N ILE A 46 -0.75 -17.65 -2.38
CA ILE A 46 -1.34 -17.26 -1.09
C ILE A 46 -2.33 -16.10 -1.27
N SER A 47 -2.25 -15.30 -2.34
CA SER A 47 -3.17 -14.20 -2.65
C SER A 47 -4.66 -14.57 -2.54
N PRO A 48 -5.16 -15.71 -3.08
CA PRO A 48 -6.56 -16.10 -2.90
C PRO A 48 -6.92 -16.47 -1.45
N LEU A 49 -5.95 -16.88 -0.62
CA LEU A 49 -6.16 -17.16 0.81
C LEU A 49 -6.24 -15.88 1.65
N ILE A 50 -5.56 -14.81 1.22
CA ILE A 50 -5.52 -13.52 1.92
C ILE A 50 -6.54 -12.54 1.33
N SER A 51 -7.13 -12.84 0.18
CA SER A 51 -8.12 -11.96 -0.46
C SER A 51 -9.37 -11.83 0.43
N PRO A 52 -9.66 -10.64 0.97
CA PRO A 52 -10.86 -10.46 1.76
C PRO A 52 -12.07 -10.64 0.87
N LYS A 53 -13.09 -11.33 1.39
CA LYS A 53 -14.37 -11.47 0.69
C LYS A 53 -14.91 -10.06 0.38
N PRO A 54 -15.44 -9.83 -0.83
CA PRO A 54 -15.99 -8.53 -1.19
C PRO A 54 -17.11 -8.15 -0.23
N LEU A 55 -16.94 -7.04 0.49
CA LEU A 55 -17.93 -6.53 1.43
C LEU A 55 -19.11 -5.95 0.66
N LYS A 56 -20.33 -6.34 1.03
CA LYS A 56 -21.55 -5.68 0.56
C LYS A 56 -21.69 -4.34 1.29
N LEU A 57 -21.73 -3.25 0.54
CA LEU A 57 -21.76 -1.91 1.13
C LEU A 57 -23.14 -1.49 1.67
N ASN A 58 -24.23 -2.05 1.13
CA ASN A 58 -25.57 -1.74 1.64
C ASN A 58 -25.73 -2.22 3.08
N GLY A 59 -25.99 -1.28 4.00
CA GLY A 59 -26.11 -1.51 5.43
C GLY A 59 -24.77 -1.66 6.16
N ALA A 60 -23.64 -1.63 5.45
CA ALA A 60 -22.32 -1.73 6.08
C ALA A 60 -21.92 -0.40 6.73
N HIS A 61 -21.23 -0.48 7.86
CA HIS A 61 -20.64 0.69 8.51
C HIS A 61 -19.19 0.87 8.08
N VAL A 62 -18.91 1.96 7.36
CA VAL A 62 -17.60 2.30 6.81
C VAL A 62 -17.03 3.52 7.55
N VAL A 63 -15.86 3.36 8.17
CA VAL A 63 -15.10 4.46 8.77
C VAL A 63 -14.07 4.95 7.76
N VAL A 64 -14.02 6.26 7.48
CA VAL A 64 -13.08 6.85 6.52
C VAL A 64 -12.21 7.90 7.19
N THR A 65 -10.90 7.63 7.32
CA THR A 65 -9.92 8.63 7.80
C THR A 65 -9.51 9.57 6.67
N GLY A 66 -9.29 10.85 6.96
CA GLY A 66 -9.04 11.87 5.93
C GLY A 66 -10.26 12.11 5.02
N GLY A 67 -11.47 11.81 5.48
CA GLY A 67 -12.68 11.85 4.66
C GLY A 67 -13.29 13.25 4.44
N SER A 68 -12.73 14.31 5.02
CA SER A 68 -13.21 15.69 4.82
C SER A 68 -12.85 16.26 3.43
N SER A 69 -11.82 15.72 2.77
CA SER A 69 -11.35 16.24 1.48
C SER A 69 -10.71 15.17 0.59
N GLY A 70 -10.37 15.56 -0.64
CA GLY A 70 -9.61 14.73 -1.57
C GLY A 70 -10.26 13.37 -1.88
N ILE A 71 -9.42 12.34 -1.95
CA ILE A 71 -9.85 10.97 -2.30
C ILE A 71 -10.71 10.36 -1.17
N GLY A 72 -10.37 10.63 0.10
CA GLY A 72 -11.15 10.13 1.24
C GLY A 72 -12.61 10.59 1.19
N LYS A 73 -12.84 11.87 0.87
CA LYS A 73 -14.20 12.41 0.67
C LYS A 73 -14.96 11.70 -0.45
N CYS A 74 -14.31 11.51 -1.61
CA CYS A 74 -14.94 10.82 -2.73
C CYS A 74 -15.31 9.38 -2.37
N ILE A 75 -14.43 8.66 -1.66
CA ILE A 75 -14.70 7.28 -1.22
C ILE A 75 -15.90 7.25 -0.27
N ALA A 76 -15.94 8.15 0.72
CA ALA A 76 -17.06 8.27 1.65
C ALA A 76 -18.39 8.48 0.91
N VAL A 77 -18.42 9.40 -0.07
CA VAL A 77 -19.60 9.68 -0.88
C VAL A 77 -20.02 8.46 -1.71
N GLU A 78 -19.08 7.76 -2.33
CA GLU A 78 -19.36 6.58 -3.16
C GLU A 78 -19.87 5.40 -2.31
N CYS A 79 -19.29 5.15 -1.14
CA CYS A 79 -19.78 4.14 -0.21
C CYS A 79 -21.20 4.48 0.28
N TYR A 80 -21.46 5.75 0.63
CA TYR A 80 -22.79 6.21 1.03
C TYR A 80 -23.84 6.00 -0.07
N ARG A 81 -23.51 6.32 -1.32
CA ARG A 81 -24.39 6.07 -2.49
C ARG A 81 -24.76 4.60 -2.66
N GLN A 82 -23.89 3.69 -2.21
CA GLN A 82 -24.13 2.24 -2.25
C GLN A 82 -24.88 1.72 -1.01
N GLY A 83 -25.34 2.62 -0.14
CA GLY A 83 -26.17 2.30 1.04
C GLY A 83 -25.39 2.06 2.33
N ALA A 84 -24.12 2.44 2.39
CA ALA A 84 -23.32 2.31 3.59
C ALA A 84 -23.59 3.44 4.60
N PHE A 85 -23.49 3.13 5.89
CA PHE A 85 -23.39 4.12 6.95
C PHE A 85 -21.94 4.59 7.06
N ILE A 86 -21.71 5.90 7.10
CA ILE A 86 -20.36 6.45 7.05
C ILE A 86 -20.02 7.19 8.35
N THR A 87 -18.89 6.83 8.94
CA THR A 87 -18.21 7.65 9.96
C THR A 87 -17.00 8.31 9.33
N LEU A 88 -16.96 9.63 9.32
CA LEU A 88 -15.83 10.40 8.82
C LEU A 88 -14.89 10.78 9.97
N VAL A 89 -13.59 10.50 9.78
CA VAL A 89 -12.52 10.88 10.70
C VAL A 89 -11.62 11.89 10.00
N ALA A 90 -11.69 13.16 10.39
CA ALA A 90 -10.87 14.22 9.81
C ALA A 90 -10.70 15.37 10.80
N ARG A 91 -9.63 16.17 10.64
CA ARG A 91 -9.30 17.29 11.56
C ARG A 91 -10.23 18.50 11.41
N ASP A 92 -10.77 18.72 10.21
CA ASP A 92 -11.62 19.87 9.88
C ASP A 92 -13.09 19.43 9.82
N GLU A 93 -13.94 20.00 10.67
CA GLU A 93 -15.38 19.70 10.75
C GLU A 93 -16.14 20.23 9.53
N VAL A 94 -17.06 19.42 8.97
CA VAL A 94 -18.49 19.69 8.72
C VAL A 94 -19.11 18.37 8.19
N VAL A 95 -20.26 17.95 8.75
CA VAL A 95 -21.11 16.76 8.45
C VAL A 95 -20.78 15.50 9.27
N LEU A 96 -21.52 15.25 10.37
CA LEU A 96 -21.48 14.05 11.24
C LEU A 96 -20.11 13.31 11.25
N CYS A 97 -19.04 14.08 11.38
CA CYS A 97 -17.67 13.61 11.44
C CYS A 97 -17.33 13.45 12.91
N ILE A 98 -16.67 12.36 13.29
CA ILE A 98 -15.99 12.32 14.57
C ILE A 98 -14.53 12.67 14.28
N SER A 99 -14.17 13.93 14.55
CA SER A 99 -12.80 14.42 14.35
C SER A 99 -11.84 13.70 15.30
N VAL A 100 -10.77 13.12 14.76
CA VAL A 100 -9.66 12.61 15.55
C VAL A 100 -8.35 12.69 14.78
N ASP A 101 -7.30 13.12 15.47
CA ASP A 101 -5.94 13.08 14.95
C ASP A 101 -5.36 11.67 15.09
N VAL A 102 -5.36 10.94 13.99
CA VAL A 102 -4.80 9.57 13.88
C VAL A 102 -3.28 9.49 14.03
N SER A 103 -2.58 10.62 14.10
CA SER A 103 -1.13 10.68 14.32
C SER A 103 -0.73 10.94 15.78
N SER A 104 -1.71 11.23 16.64
CA SER A 104 -1.51 11.61 18.04
C SER A 104 -1.66 10.40 18.98
N ASP A 105 -2.65 10.43 19.88
CA ASP A 105 -2.89 9.42 20.91
C ASP A 105 -3.89 8.35 20.44
N TYR A 106 -3.52 7.09 20.65
CA TYR A 106 -4.38 5.93 20.40
C TYR A 106 -5.68 5.99 21.20
N SER A 107 -5.67 6.54 22.42
CA SER A 107 -6.85 6.64 23.28
C SER A 107 -7.98 7.46 22.62
N GLN A 108 -7.62 8.49 21.85
CA GLN A 108 -8.59 9.30 21.13
C GLN A 108 -9.22 8.51 19.99
N VAL A 109 -8.41 7.77 19.22
CA VAL A 109 -8.89 6.91 18.12
C VAL A 109 -9.85 5.85 18.67
N GLU A 110 -9.49 5.21 19.79
CA GLU A 110 -10.33 4.22 20.46
C GLU A 110 -11.69 4.81 20.88
N SER A 111 -11.67 6.00 21.49
CA SER A 111 -12.90 6.68 21.92
C SER A 111 -13.84 7.00 20.74
N VAL A 112 -13.26 7.36 19.59
CA VAL A 112 -14.01 7.69 18.37
C VAL A 112 -14.63 6.44 17.76
N ILE A 113 -13.86 5.35 17.66
CA ILE A 113 -14.38 4.08 17.16
C ILE A 113 -15.52 3.57 18.04
N LYS A 114 -15.39 3.68 19.37
CA LYS A 114 -16.45 3.29 20.28
C LYS A 114 -17.73 4.10 20.08
N GLN A 115 -17.63 5.43 19.97
CA GLN A 115 -18.77 6.30 19.69
C GLN A 115 -19.43 5.99 18.33
N ALA A 116 -18.63 5.68 17.32
CA ALA A 116 -19.12 5.28 16.01
C ALA A 116 -19.89 3.95 16.10
N GLN A 117 -19.35 2.98 16.84
CA GLN A 117 -19.98 1.68 17.06
C GLN A 117 -21.29 1.79 17.83
N GLU A 118 -21.36 2.65 18.84
CA GLU A 118 -22.58 2.91 19.61
C GLU A 118 -23.71 3.51 18.74
N LYS A 119 -23.36 4.35 17.76
CA LYS A 119 -24.34 5.05 16.92
C LYS A 119 -24.77 4.26 15.68
N LEU A 120 -23.83 3.56 15.03
CA LEU A 120 -24.02 2.98 13.70
C LEU A 120 -23.81 1.45 13.69
N GLY A 121 -23.49 0.84 14.83
CA GLY A 121 -23.20 -0.58 14.92
C GLY A 121 -21.74 -0.92 14.58
N PRO A 122 -21.38 -2.22 14.56
CA PRO A 122 -20.00 -2.67 14.36
C PRO A 122 -19.41 -2.12 13.06
N VAL A 123 -18.11 -1.82 13.05
CA VAL A 123 -17.41 -1.33 11.85
C VAL A 123 -17.08 -2.50 10.94
N ASP A 124 -17.63 -2.49 9.72
CA ASP A 124 -17.39 -3.51 8.71
C ASP A 124 -16.17 -3.20 7.81
N MET A 125 -15.86 -1.91 7.65
CA MET A 125 -14.77 -1.44 6.80
C MET A 125 -14.08 -0.20 7.36
N LEU A 126 -12.76 -0.24 7.40
CA LEU A 126 -11.92 0.92 7.69
C LEU A 126 -11.19 1.35 6.42
N VAL A 127 -11.49 2.54 5.94
CA VAL A 127 -10.81 3.20 4.83
C VAL A 127 -9.77 4.15 5.40
N ASN A 128 -8.52 3.84 5.10
CA ASN A 128 -7.41 4.57 5.68
C ASN A 128 -6.81 5.60 4.72
N CYS A 129 -7.43 6.77 4.61
CA CYS A 129 -7.05 7.80 3.63
C CYS A 129 -6.38 9.03 4.23
N ALA A 130 -6.21 9.12 5.56
CA ALA A 130 -5.42 10.18 6.18
C ALA A 130 -3.92 10.00 5.84
N GLY A 131 -3.31 11.03 5.27
CA GLY A 131 -1.89 11.08 4.97
C GLY A 131 -1.46 12.51 4.66
N THR A 132 -0.25 12.88 5.10
CA THR A 132 0.38 14.16 4.75
C THR A 132 1.68 13.86 4.01
N ALA A 133 1.89 14.53 2.89
CA ALA A 133 3.16 14.51 2.18
C ALA A 133 3.90 15.82 2.46
N PHE A 134 5.17 15.71 2.81
CA PHE A 134 6.07 16.86 2.96
C PHE A 134 7.09 16.84 1.83
N SER A 135 7.32 17.99 1.20
CA SER A 135 8.37 18.19 0.21
C SER A 135 9.33 19.26 0.74
N GLY A 136 10.60 18.89 0.88
CA GLY A 136 11.68 19.70 1.45
C GLY A 136 13.01 18.97 1.32
N LYS A 137 14.13 19.65 1.58
CA LYS A 137 15.44 18.98 1.59
C LYS A 137 15.48 17.97 2.74
N PHE A 138 16.13 16.84 2.51
CA PHE A 138 16.21 15.78 3.52
C PHE A 138 16.83 16.29 4.84
N GLU A 139 17.78 17.22 4.78
CA GLU A 139 18.41 17.81 5.97
C GLU A 139 17.47 18.71 6.80
N GLU A 140 16.34 19.14 6.25
CA GLU A 140 15.38 20.05 6.90
C GLU A 140 14.18 19.29 7.52
N VAL A 141 14.14 17.96 7.42
CA VAL A 141 13.02 17.14 7.92
C VAL A 141 13.24 16.80 9.39
N GLU A 142 12.43 17.41 10.27
CA GLU A 142 12.36 17.05 11.69
C GLU A 142 11.99 15.57 11.91
N VAL A 143 12.54 14.94 12.95
CA VAL A 143 12.39 13.51 13.27
C VAL A 143 10.91 13.10 13.45
N ASP A 144 10.08 13.96 14.04
CA ASP A 144 8.65 13.67 14.22
C ASP A 144 7.89 13.64 12.90
N ARG A 145 8.34 14.37 11.87
CA ARG A 145 7.76 14.30 10.52
C ARG A 145 8.15 13.02 9.79
N PHE A 146 9.33 12.48 10.09
CA PHE A 146 9.77 11.20 9.53
C PHE A 146 8.86 10.04 9.97
N LYS A 147 8.35 10.06 11.22
CA LYS A 147 7.34 9.09 11.70
C LYS A 147 6.04 9.15 10.89
N ILE A 148 5.56 10.35 10.56
CA ILE A 148 4.33 10.53 9.77
C ILE A 148 4.50 9.96 8.35
N VAL A 149 5.66 10.20 7.72
CA VAL A 149 5.97 9.69 6.38
C VAL A 149 6.08 8.16 6.36
N THR A 150 6.80 7.59 7.33
CA THR A 150 6.95 6.13 7.46
C THR A 150 5.60 5.45 7.73
N MET A 151 4.73 6.02 8.57
CA MET A 151 3.36 5.52 8.77
C MET A 151 2.52 5.55 7.47
N GLY A 152 2.66 6.59 6.64
CA GLY A 152 2.00 6.68 5.34
C GLY A 152 2.49 5.64 4.32
N LEU A 153 3.80 5.33 4.34
CA LEU A 153 4.41 4.34 3.46
C LEU A 153 3.90 2.92 3.75
N PHE A 154 3.86 2.52 5.03
CA PHE A 154 3.33 1.20 5.42
C PHE A 154 1.83 1.06 5.13
N ARG A 155 1.05 2.15 5.23
CA ARG A 155 -0.37 2.17 4.82
C ARG A 155 -0.56 1.96 3.33
N THR A 156 0.31 2.51 2.49
CA THR A 156 0.25 2.38 1.04
C THR A 156 0.50 0.94 0.60
N ILE A 157 1.39 0.23 1.29
CA ILE A 157 1.64 -1.20 1.05
C ILE A 157 0.38 -2.04 1.38
N ALA A 158 -0.40 -1.67 2.41
CA ALA A 158 -1.66 -2.35 2.73
C ALA A 158 -2.75 -2.17 1.65
N LEU A 159 -2.72 -1.07 0.90
CA LEU A 159 -3.69 -0.81 -0.19
C LEU A 159 -3.53 -1.76 -1.37
N PHE A 160 -2.33 -2.32 -1.60
CA PHE A 160 -2.09 -3.30 -2.68
C PHE A 160 -2.86 -4.62 -2.48
N TYR A 161 -3.49 -4.85 -1.33
CA TYR A 161 -4.18 -6.10 -1.01
C TYR A 161 -5.70 -6.05 -1.18
N LEU A 162 -6.30 -4.92 -1.57
CA LEU A 162 -7.76 -4.77 -1.66
C LEU A 162 -8.24 -4.46 -3.09
N GLY A 163 -8.51 -5.51 -3.88
CA GLY A 163 -9.02 -5.35 -5.25
C GLY A 163 -10.40 -4.66 -5.34
N SER A 164 -11.25 -4.78 -4.33
CA SER A 164 -12.53 -4.07 -4.23
C SER A 164 -12.34 -2.57 -3.95
N PHE A 165 -11.30 -2.20 -3.21
CA PHE A 165 -10.97 -0.82 -2.92
C PHE A 165 -10.45 -0.09 -4.16
N ASP A 166 -9.64 -0.76 -4.99
CA ASP A 166 -9.12 -0.20 -6.23
C ASP A 166 -10.24 0.30 -7.17
N SER A 167 -11.33 -0.47 -7.29
CA SER A 167 -12.50 -0.08 -8.09
C SER A 167 -13.22 1.16 -7.56
N ILE A 168 -13.24 1.38 -6.24
CA ILE A 168 -13.82 2.57 -5.61
C ILE A 168 -12.89 3.77 -5.81
N VAL A 169 -11.59 3.60 -5.55
CA VAL A 169 -10.56 4.63 -5.76
C VAL A 169 -10.54 5.11 -7.21
N ARG A 170 -10.57 4.18 -8.17
CA ARG A 170 -10.60 4.50 -9.61
C ARG A 170 -11.81 5.37 -9.97
N ARG A 171 -13.01 5.05 -9.45
CA ARG A 171 -14.23 5.86 -9.65
C ARG A 171 -14.09 7.25 -9.03
N CYS A 172 -13.55 7.34 -7.82
CA CYS A 172 -13.31 8.58 -7.11
C CYS A 172 -12.31 9.49 -7.85
N MET A 173 -11.26 8.92 -8.41
CA MET A 173 -10.26 9.65 -9.21
C MET A 173 -10.88 10.27 -10.46
N ILE A 174 -11.73 9.52 -11.17
CA ILE A 174 -12.45 10.03 -12.35
C ILE A 174 -13.35 11.22 -11.96
N GLN A 175 -14.14 11.09 -10.87
CA GLN A 175 -15.02 12.17 -10.40
C GLN A 175 -14.24 13.43 -9.97
N ARG A 176 -13.06 13.25 -9.34
CA ARG A 176 -12.20 14.38 -8.94
C ARG A 176 -11.62 15.13 -10.14
N GLU A 177 -11.20 14.42 -11.18
CA GLU A 177 -10.71 15.08 -12.40
C GLU A 177 -11.86 15.82 -13.12
N GLN A 178 -13.07 15.26 -13.11
CA GLN A 178 -14.26 15.94 -13.62
C GLN A 178 -14.58 17.22 -12.83
N SER A 179 -14.51 17.19 -11.50
CA SER A 179 -14.80 18.39 -10.68
C SER A 179 -13.74 19.49 -10.85
N LYS A 180 -12.45 19.14 -10.87
CA LYS A 180 -11.37 20.10 -11.21
C LYS A 180 -11.53 20.72 -12.60
N ALA A 181 -12.02 19.94 -13.56
CA ALA A 181 -12.26 20.42 -14.92
C ALA A 181 -13.51 21.31 -15.04
N ALA A 182 -14.43 21.25 -14.07
CA ALA A 182 -15.57 22.16 -13.96
C ALA A 182 -15.16 23.49 -13.31
N ASP A 183 -14.41 23.44 -12.20
CA ASP A 183 -13.90 24.61 -11.46
C ASP A 183 -12.98 25.53 -12.28
N LYS A 184 -12.32 24.99 -13.32
CA LYS A 184 -11.46 25.77 -14.23
C LYS A 184 -12.22 26.47 -15.36
N ARG A 185 -13.53 26.22 -15.51
CA ARG A 185 -14.37 26.80 -16.58
C ARG A 185 -15.28 27.93 -16.06
N GLU A 186 -15.32 28.14 -14.76
CA GLU A 186 -15.94 29.28 -14.08
C GLU A 186 -14.87 30.35 -13.77
#